data_AF-A0A349S3C5-F1
#
_entry.id   AF-A0A349S3C5-F1
#
_cell.length_a   1.000
_cell.length_b   1.000
_cell.length_c   1.000
_cell.angle_alpha   90.00
_cell.angle_beta   90.00
_cell.angle_gamma   90.00
#
_symmetry.space_group_name_H-M   'P 1'
#
loop_
_entity.id
_entity.type
_entity.pdbx_description
1 polymer ?
#
loop_
_entity_poly.entity_id
_entity_poly.type
_entity_poly.pdbx_seq_one_letter_code
_entity_poly.pdbx_strand_id
1 'polypeptide(L)'
;YHGLGVTTETDAVALLLFMLVTPILGFFIQPLMAQLSRRYEYEADHYAAKMVNGTVLIDALVTLYQENASTLTPDPLVSAIYDSHPPAMLRIAELQRHVVAN
;
A
#
# COMPACT_ATOMS: atom_id res chain seq x y z
N TYR A 1 10.47 17.02 -25.63
CA TYR A 1 11.88 17.35 -25.94
C TYR A 1 12.12 18.86 -25.84
N HIS A 2 11.72 19.67 -26.82
CA HIS A 2 12.04 21.11 -26.84
C HIS A 2 11.58 21.92 -25.62
N GLY A 3 10.39 21.67 -25.07
CA GLY A 3 9.92 22.34 -23.84
C GLY A 3 10.74 22.05 -22.58
N LEU A 4 11.63 21.06 -22.64
CA LEU A 4 12.58 20.69 -21.58
C LEU A 4 14.03 21.01 -21.97
N GLY A 5 14.24 21.86 -22.99
CA GLY A 5 15.57 22.28 -23.44
C GLY A 5 16.34 21.22 -24.23
N VAL A 6 15.71 20.11 -24.62
CA VAL A 6 16.36 19.06 -25.41
C VAL A 6 16.22 19.37 -26.90
N THR A 7 17.37 19.47 -27.59
CA THR A 7 17.46 19.72 -29.03
C THR A 7 17.86 18.50 -29.85
N THR A 8 18.43 17.47 -29.22
CA THR A 8 18.81 16.20 -29.85
C THR A 8 17.91 15.07 -29.35
N GLU A 9 17.19 14.45 -30.27
CA GLU A 9 16.25 13.36 -29.96
C GLU A 9 16.94 12.02 -30.17
N THR A 10 17.17 11.29 -29.09
CA THR A 10 17.72 9.93 -29.11
C THR A 10 16.94 9.05 -28.14
N ASP A 11 16.97 7.73 -28.34
CA ASP A 11 16.26 6.78 -27.46
C ASP A 11 16.73 6.87 -26.00
N ALA A 12 18.02 7.15 -25.78
CA ALA A 12 18.56 7.36 -24.45
C ALA A 12 17.94 8.59 -23.77
N VAL A 13 17.79 9.69 -24.51
CA VAL A 13 17.14 10.90 -24.00
C VAL A 13 15.64 10.68 -23.82
N ALA A 14 15.00 9.91 -24.71
CA ALA A 14 13.60 9.51 -24.57
C ALA A 14 13.35 8.77 -23.24
N LEU A 15 14.18 7.78 -22.93
CA LEU A 15 14.09 7.00 -21.71
C LEU A 15 14.31 7.87 -20.47
N LEU A 16 15.27 8.78 -20.51
CA LEU A 16 15.55 9.72 -19.41
C LEU A 16 14.34 10.63 -19.17
N LEU A 17 13.78 11.23 -20.22
CA LEU A 17 12.59 12.07 -20.11
C LEU A 17 11.37 11.28 -19.62
N PHE A 18 11.22 10.04 -20.06
CA PHE A 18 10.17 9.15 -19.57
C PHE A 18 10.30 8.90 -18.06
N MET A 19 11.49 8.55 -17.58
CA MET A 19 11.75 8.36 -16.14
C MET A 19 11.54 9.64 -15.33
N LEU A 20 11.80 10.81 -15.90
CA LEU A 20 11.59 12.10 -15.25
C LEU A 20 10.11 12.47 -15.13
N VAL A 21 9.32 12.24 -16.18
CA VAL A 21 7.90 12.65 -16.24
C VAL A 21 6.98 11.64 -15.56
N THR A 22 7.30 10.36 -15.61
CA THR A 22 6.44 9.28 -15.09
C THR A 22 6.06 9.46 -13.61
N PRO A 23 6.95 9.83 -12.67
CA PRO A 23 6.59 10.02 -11.27
C PRO A 23 5.54 11.11 -11.05
N ILE A 24 5.55 12.17 -11.85
CA ILE A 24 4.59 13.29 -11.76
C ILE A 24 3.19 12.81 -12.14
N LEU A 25 3.09 12.00 -13.19
CA LEU A 25 1.83 11.37 -13.59
C LEU A 25 1.41 10.28 -12.57
N GLY A 26 2.37 9.51 -12.09
CA GLY A 26 2.18 8.44 -11.12
C GLY A 26 1.60 8.94 -9.79
N PHE A 27 1.97 10.14 -9.34
CA PHE A 27 1.45 10.77 -8.11
C PHE A 27 -0.08 10.79 -8.07
N PHE A 28 -0.76 11.10 -9.19
CA PHE A 28 -2.22 11.16 -9.24
C PHE A 28 -2.88 9.77 -9.30
N ILE A 29 -2.14 8.77 -9.78
CA ILE A 29 -2.60 7.38 -9.87
C ILE A 29 -2.39 6.65 -8.54
N GLN A 30 -1.40 7.08 -7.75
CA GLN A 30 -0.98 6.42 -6.53
C GLN A 30 -2.11 6.19 -5.51
N PRO A 31 -3.00 7.16 -5.19
CA PRO A 31 -4.08 6.92 -4.23
C PRO A 31 -5.05 5.82 -4.68
N LEU A 32 -5.33 5.73 -5.98
CA LEU A 32 -6.20 4.70 -6.54
C LEU A 32 -5.56 3.30 -6.40
N MET A 33 -4.26 3.20 -6.71
CA MET A 33 -3.52 1.94 -6.57
C MET A 33 -3.40 1.53 -5.12
N ALA A 34 -3.12 2.47 -4.21
CA ALA A 34 -3.07 2.22 -2.78
C ALA A 34 -4.44 1.74 -2.26
N GLN A 35 -5.55 2.35 -2.69
CA GLN A 35 -6.89 1.90 -2.32
C GLN A 35 -7.19 0.46 -2.81
N LEU A 36 -6.83 0.15 -4.05
CA LEU A 36 -7.02 -1.20 -4.60
C LEU A 36 -6.19 -2.24 -3.84
N SER A 37 -4.93 -1.92 -3.58
CA SER A 37 -4.02 -2.77 -2.80
C SER A 37 -4.56 -3.02 -1.38
N ARG A 38 -5.02 -1.96 -0.68
CA ARG A 38 -5.62 -2.10 0.65
C ARG A 38 -6.85 -2.98 0.66
N ARG A 39 -7.69 -2.91 -0.38
CA ARG A 39 -8.84 -3.79 -0.54
C ARG A 39 -8.41 -5.25 -0.66
N TYR A 40 -7.40 -5.54 -1.47
CA TYR A 40 -6.87 -6.91 -1.60
C TYR A 40 -6.27 -7.43 -0.30
N GLU A 41 -5.63 -6.57 0.51
CA GLU A 41 -5.14 -6.96 1.82
C GLU A 41 -6.28 -7.44 2.74
N TYR A 42 -7.41 -6.73 2.77
CA TYR A 42 -8.57 -7.15 3.57
C TYR A 42 -9.22 -8.43 3.05
N GLU A 43 -9.30 -8.60 1.72
CA GLU A 43 -9.82 -9.83 1.11
C GLU A 43 -8.91 -11.03 1.45
N ALA A 44 -7.60 -10.83 1.46
CA ALA A 44 -6.61 -11.84 1.86
C ALA A 44 -6.70 -12.19 3.35
N ASP A 45 -6.82 -11.18 4.23
CA ASP A 45 -6.99 -11.38 5.67
C ASP A 45 -8.23 -12.21 6.00
N HIS A 46 -9.35 -11.88 5.35
CA HIS A 46 -10.60 -12.63 5.51
C HIS A 46 -10.49 -14.07 4.98
N TYR A 47 -9.80 -14.27 3.85
CA TYR A 47 -9.51 -15.62 3.35
C TYR A 47 -8.66 -16.43 4.35
N ALA A 48 -7.58 -15.85 4.87
CA ALA A 48 -6.70 -16.50 5.84
C ALA A 48 -7.43 -16.82 7.16
N ALA A 49 -8.26 -15.90 7.64
CA ALA A 49 -9.08 -16.11 8.84
C ALA A 49 -10.05 -17.29 8.67
N LYS A 50 -10.62 -17.46 7.47
CA LYS A 50 -11.51 -18.59 7.14
C LYS A 50 -10.77 -19.91 6.98
N MET A 51 -9.58 -19.90 6.39
CA MET A 51 -8.86 -21.13 6.06
C MET A 51 -8.06 -21.69 7.24
N VAL A 52 -7.61 -20.83 8.15
CA VAL A 52 -6.75 -21.23 9.27
C VAL A 52 -7.35 -20.78 10.59
N ASN A 53 -7.09 -19.53 10.98
CA ASN A 53 -7.57 -18.96 12.23
C ASN A 53 -7.30 -17.44 12.26
N GLY A 54 -8.33 -16.63 12.46
CA GLY A 54 -8.18 -15.18 12.54
C GLY A 54 -7.36 -14.69 13.74
N THR A 55 -7.42 -15.38 14.88
CA THR A 55 -6.64 -15.04 16.09
C THR A 55 -5.14 -15.23 15.87
N VAL A 56 -4.75 -16.33 15.22
CA VAL A 56 -3.33 -16.58 14.88
C VAL A 56 -2.79 -15.49 13.94
N LEU A 57 -3.61 -15.04 12.99
CA LEU A 57 -3.25 -13.94 12.10
C LEU A 57 -3.08 -12.61 12.85
N ILE A 58 -3.97 -12.32 13.82
CA ILE A 58 -3.83 -11.14 14.69
C ILE A 58 -2.50 -11.18 15.45
N ASP A 59 -2.16 -12.30 16.07
CA ASP A 59 -0.90 -12.46 16.83
C ASP A 59 0.33 -12.28 15.92
N ALA A 60 0.26 -12.82 14.69
CA ALA A 60 1.32 -12.66 13.69
C ALA A 60 1.49 -11.18 13.27
N LEU A 61 0.38 -10.45 13.05
CA LEU A 61 0.43 -9.03 12.71
C LEU A 61 1.02 -8.19 13.84
N VAL A 62 0.66 -8.47 15.09
CA VAL A 62 1.23 -7.78 16.26
C VAL A 62 2.73 -8.02 16.35
N THR A 63 3.15 -9.28 16.22
CA THR A 63 4.57 -9.67 16.26
C THR A 63 5.36 -8.95 15.16
N LEU A 64 4.86 -9.00 13.92
CA LEU A 64 5.52 -8.36 12.77
C LEU A 64 5.66 -6.84 12.95
N TYR A 65 4.63 -6.18 13.50
CA TYR A 65 4.68 -4.73 13.76
C TYR A 65 5.68 -4.36 14.85
N GLN A 66 5.76 -5.18 15.91
CA GLN A 66 6.74 -5.00 16.98
C GLN A 66 8.17 -5.17 16.47
N GLU A 67 8.43 -6.26 15.74
CA GLU A 67 9.77 -6.56 15.21
C GLU A 67 10.25 -5.53 14.18
N ASN A 68 9.34 -5.01 13.36
CA ASN A 68 9.66 -3.98 12.37
C ASN A 68 9.71 -2.56 12.93
N ALA A 69 9.46 -2.36 14.24
CA ALA A 69 9.30 -1.04 14.86
C ALA A 69 8.37 -0.11 14.04
N SER A 70 7.29 -0.70 13.50
CA SER A 70 6.39 0.01 12.60
C SER A 70 5.62 1.10 13.36
N THR A 71 5.34 2.21 12.69
CA THR A 71 4.55 3.29 13.31
C THR A 71 3.15 2.78 13.69
N LEU A 72 2.77 3.00 14.95
CA LEU A 72 1.43 2.67 15.44
C LEU A 72 0.41 3.75 15.11
N THR A 73 0.86 4.94 14.71
CA THR A 73 0.00 6.10 14.47
C THR A 73 0.38 6.82 13.17
N PRO A 74 0.35 6.12 12.01
CA PRO A 74 0.55 6.80 10.74
C PRO A 74 -0.56 7.84 10.54
N ASP A 75 -0.20 8.99 9.96
CA ASP A 75 -1.20 9.98 9.57
C ASP A 75 -2.18 9.36 8.56
N PRO A 76 -3.52 9.48 8.76
CA PRO A 76 -4.49 8.81 7.90
C PRO A 76 -4.42 9.23 6.43
N LEU A 77 -4.13 10.51 6.16
CA LEU A 77 -4.07 11.02 4.79
C LEU A 77 -2.80 10.53 4.09
N VAL A 78 -1.67 10.60 4.78
CA VAL A 78 -0.40 10.07 4.29
C VAL A 78 -0.54 8.57 4.00
N SER A 79 -1.10 7.80 4.94
CA SER A 79 -1.32 6.37 4.78
C SER A 79 -2.27 6.05 3.62
N ALA A 80 -3.35 6.83 3.47
CA ALA A 80 -4.31 6.63 2.39
C ALA A 80 -3.71 6.82 0.99
N ILE A 81 -2.69 7.67 0.86
CA ILE A 81 -2.01 7.99 -0.41
C ILE A 81 -0.83 7.05 -0.65
N TYR A 82 0.03 6.85 0.36
CA TYR A 82 1.35 6.25 0.17
C TYR A 82 1.44 4.78 0.57
N ASP A 83 0.65 4.33 1.54
CA ASP A 83 0.76 2.97 2.05
C ASP A 83 -0.05 2.00 1.17
N SER A 84 0.64 1.00 0.63
CA SER A 84 0.02 -0.11 -0.11
C SER A 84 -0.82 -1.02 0.79
N HIS A 85 -0.52 -1.03 2.09
CA HIS A 85 -1.24 -1.83 3.09
C HIS A 85 -1.91 -0.92 4.10
N PRO A 86 -3.09 -1.30 4.62
CA PRO A 86 -3.69 -0.58 5.73
C PRO A 86 -2.86 -0.79 7.02
N PRO A 87 -2.84 0.20 7.94
CA PRO A 87 -2.22 0.04 9.24
C PRO A 87 -2.72 -1.22 9.97
N ALA A 88 -1.84 -1.93 10.67
CA ALA A 88 -2.21 -3.18 11.35
C ALA A 88 -3.36 -3.01 12.32
N MET A 89 -3.48 -1.85 13.00
CA MET A 89 -4.61 -1.62 13.89
C MET A 89 -5.96 -1.72 13.16
N LEU A 90 -6.05 -1.25 11.91
CA LEU A 90 -7.27 -1.37 11.11
C LEU A 90 -7.53 -2.82 10.70
N ARG A 91 -6.48 -3.56 10.32
CA ARG A 91 -6.56 -4.99 9.97
C ARG A 91 -6.99 -5.85 11.15
N ILE A 92 -6.37 -5.64 12.31
CA ILE A 92 -6.70 -6.34 13.56
C ILE A 92 -8.14 -6.03 13.96
N ALA A 93 -8.57 -4.76 13.88
CA ALA A 93 -9.95 -4.39 14.20
C ALA A 93 -10.96 -5.09 13.27
N GLU A 94 -10.67 -5.18 11.97
CA GLU A 94 -11.51 -5.92 11.02
C GLU A 94 -11.52 -7.43 11.33
N LEU A 95 -10.36 -8.04 11.55
CA LEU A 95 -10.23 -9.45 11.92
C LEU A 95 -10.98 -9.78 13.22
N GLN A 96 -10.91 -8.92 14.23
CA GLN A 96 -11.65 -9.10 15.48
C GLN A 96 -13.17 -9.11 15.24
N ARG A 97 -13.68 -8.25 14.35
CA ARG A 97 -15.10 -8.28 13.95
C ARG A 97 -15.47 -9.62 13.30
N HIS A 98 -14.62 -10.15 12.42
CA HIS A 98 -14.86 -11.44 11.76
C HIS A 98 -14.76 -12.64 12.71
N VAL A 99 -13.84 -12.62 13.68
CA VAL A 99 -13.69 -13.70 14.67
C VAL A 99 -14.88 -13.76 15.64
N VAL A 100 -15.42 -12.62 16.05
CA VAL A 100 -16.59 -12.56 16.95
C VAL A 100 -17.91 -12.92 16.24
N ALA A 101 -17.98 -12.74 14.92
CA ALA A 101 -19.17 -13.01 14.14
C ALA A 101 -19.33 -14.48 13.70
N ASN A 102 -18.29 -15.31 13.86
CA ASN A 102 -18.30 -16.75 13.57
C ASN A 102 -18.36 -17.58 14.86
#